data_AF-A0AAD7SVG3-F1
#
_entry.id   AF-A0AAD7SVG3-F1
#
_cell.length_a   1.000
_cell.length_b   1.000
_cell.length_c   1.000
_cell.angle_alpha   90.00
_cell.angle_beta   90.00
_cell.angle_gamma   90.00
#
_symmetry.space_group_name_H-M   'P 1'
#
loop_
_entity.id
_entity.type
_entity.pdbx_description
1 polymer ?
#
loop_
_entity_poly.entity_id
_entity_poly.type
_entity_poly.pdbx_seq_one_letter_code
_entity_poly.pdbx_strand_id
1 'polypeptide(L)'
;MPCEVKKILALPGAFQAALHGVLTAGDFDQAVRDTMHCGGCTCSRSSFIGACLGAQIGLQGIPNSWKSKTHRYQSLLELAKKVASSHQ
;
A
#
# COMPACT_ATOMS: atom_id res chain seq x y z
N MET A 1 24.35 16.86 -5.64
CA MET A 1 23.66 16.36 -6.84
C MET A 1 22.17 16.13 -6.53
N PRO A 2 21.31 17.16 -6.58
CA PRO A 2 19.88 17.02 -6.28
C PRO A 2 19.06 17.08 -7.58
N CYS A 3 18.94 15.98 -8.35
CA CYS A 3 18.03 15.97 -9.50
C CYS A 3 17.49 14.60 -9.97
N GLU A 4 17.73 13.48 -9.29
CA GLU A 4 17.21 12.16 -9.77
C GLU A 4 16.07 11.59 -8.90
N VAL A 5 15.89 12.06 -7.66
CA VAL A 5 14.82 11.58 -6.77
C VAL A 5 13.43 12.09 -7.20
N LYS A 6 13.38 13.24 -7.89
CA LYS A 6 12.12 13.95 -8.20
C LYS A 6 11.27 13.24 -9.25
N LYS A 7 11.89 12.44 -10.13
CA LYS A 7 11.22 11.79 -11.26
C LYS A 7 10.41 10.54 -10.87
N ILE A 8 10.84 9.84 -9.82
CA ILE A 8 10.16 8.65 -9.29
C ILE A 8 8.91 9.02 -8.48
N LEU A 9 8.88 10.22 -7.90
CA LEU A 9 7.76 10.70 -7.08
C LEU A 9 6.63 11.34 -7.90
N ALA A 10 6.95 11.85 -9.09
CA ALA A 10 5.99 12.55 -9.92
C ALA A 10 5.10 11.54 -10.67
N LEU A 11 3.79 11.80 -10.66
CA LEU A 11 2.88 11.22 -11.63
C LEU A 11 3.39 11.59 -13.05
N PRO A 12 3.44 10.64 -14.00
CA PRO A 12 2.77 9.33 -13.99
C PRO A 12 3.60 8.14 -13.46
N GLY A 13 4.92 8.29 -13.27
CA GLY A 13 5.83 7.16 -13.01
C GLY A 13 5.54 6.41 -11.70
N ALA A 14 5.21 7.14 -10.64
CA ALA A 14 4.85 6.55 -9.34
C ALA A 14 3.60 5.66 -9.43
N PHE A 15 2.59 6.09 -10.19
CA PHE A 15 1.33 5.37 -10.37
C PHE A 15 1.50 4.14 -11.26
N GLN A 16 2.26 4.25 -12.36
CA GLN A 16 2.52 3.12 -13.25
C GLN A 16 3.29 2.00 -12.54
N ALA A 17 4.31 2.34 -11.75
CA ALA A 17 5.05 1.36 -10.96
C ALA A 17 4.15 0.67 -9.92
N ALA A 18 3.26 1.45 -9.29
CA ALA A 18 2.35 0.93 -8.31
C ALA A 18 1.25 0.04 -8.94
N LEU A 19 0.73 0.42 -10.10
CA LEU A 19 -0.22 -0.37 -10.87
C LEU A 19 0.39 -1.67 -11.39
N HIS A 20 1.64 -1.64 -11.86
CA HIS A 20 2.37 -2.86 -12.24
C HIS A 20 2.46 -3.83 -11.06
N GLY A 21 2.86 -3.35 -9.88
CA GLY A 21 2.92 -4.16 -8.66
C GLY A 21 1.55 -4.74 -8.26
N VAL A 22 0.47 -3.98 -8.45
CA VAL A 22 -0.90 -4.48 -8.22
C VAL A 22 -1.29 -5.60 -9.17
N LEU A 23 -0.86 -5.56 -10.44
CA LEU A 23 -1.22 -6.54 -11.46
C LEU A 23 -0.36 -7.80 -11.44
N THR A 24 0.87 -7.73 -10.95
CA THR A 24 1.83 -8.85 -10.97
C THR A 24 2.00 -9.56 -9.65
N ALA A 25 1.57 -8.96 -8.53
CA ALA A 25 1.74 -9.57 -7.23
C ALA A 25 0.72 -10.70 -6.98
N GLY A 26 1.23 -11.87 -6.59
CA GLY A 26 0.39 -12.99 -6.12
C GLY A 26 -0.01 -12.85 -4.66
N ASP A 27 0.88 -12.32 -3.82
CA ASP A 27 0.68 -12.23 -2.36
C ASP A 27 0.89 -10.80 -1.84
N PHE A 28 -0.01 -10.36 -0.95
CA PHE A 28 -0.06 -8.99 -0.43
C PHE A 28 1.24 -8.57 0.26
N ASP A 29 1.77 -9.41 1.14
CA ASP A 29 2.95 -9.07 1.93
C ASP A 29 4.22 -9.08 1.08
N GLN A 30 4.33 -10.00 0.13
CA GLN A 30 5.42 -10.02 -0.85
C GLN A 30 5.42 -8.73 -1.69
N ALA A 31 4.27 -8.30 -2.21
CA ALA A 31 4.15 -7.06 -2.99
C ALA A 31 4.63 -5.82 -2.24
N VAL A 32 4.20 -5.68 -0.98
CA VAL A 32 4.56 -4.55 -0.13
C VAL A 32 6.05 -4.60 0.21
N ARG A 33 6.61 -5.80 0.47
CA ARG A 33 8.04 -6.00 0.70
C ARG A 33 8.87 -5.65 -0.52
N ASP A 34 8.53 -6.15 -1.70
CA ASP A 34 9.26 -5.87 -2.94
C ASP A 34 9.31 -4.37 -3.22
N THR A 35 8.18 -3.68 -3.00
CA THR A 35 8.10 -2.22 -3.12
C THR A 35 9.06 -1.48 -2.17
N MET A 36 9.24 -2.00 -0.95
CA MET A 36 10.20 -1.46 0.02
C MET A 36 11.64 -1.76 -0.39
N HIS A 37 11.93 -2.95 -0.91
CA HIS A 37 13.27 -3.34 -1.36
C HIS A 37 13.76 -2.51 -2.55
N CYS A 38 12.86 -2.04 -3.43
CA CYS A 38 13.22 -1.17 -4.56
C CYS A 38 13.70 0.25 -4.15
N GLY A 39 13.72 0.61 -2.86
CA GLY A 39 14.27 1.88 -2.37
C GLY A 39 13.52 3.14 -2.85
N GLY A 40 14.11 4.32 -2.66
CA GLY A 40 13.48 5.60 -2.99
C GLY A 40 12.30 5.93 -2.05
N CYS A 41 11.19 6.44 -2.58
CA CYS A 41 10.01 6.76 -1.78
C CYS A 41 9.10 5.55 -1.59
N THR A 42 9.55 4.68 -0.71
CA THR A 42 8.88 3.42 -0.36
C THR A 42 7.53 3.67 0.31
N CYS A 43 7.42 4.64 1.22
CA CYS A 43 6.20 4.89 1.99
C CYS A 43 4.97 5.16 1.10
N SER A 44 5.05 6.08 0.14
CA SER A 44 3.92 6.43 -0.74
C SER A 44 3.53 5.28 -1.67
N ARG A 45 4.51 4.60 -2.27
CA ARG A 45 4.26 3.45 -3.16
C ARG A 45 3.68 2.25 -2.40
N SER A 46 4.25 1.92 -1.24
CA SER A 46 3.76 0.82 -0.39
C SER A 46 2.37 1.11 0.15
N SER A 47 2.05 2.37 0.47
CA SER A 47 0.69 2.77 0.88
C SER A 47 -0.31 2.59 -0.24
N PHE A 48 0.04 2.99 -1.47
CA PHE A 48 -0.83 2.83 -2.62
C PHE A 48 -1.06 1.36 -2.99
N ILE A 49 0.02 0.59 -3.14
CA ILE A 49 -0.06 -0.85 -3.44
C ILE A 49 -0.83 -1.58 -2.33
N GLY A 50 -0.55 -1.26 -1.07
CA GLY A 50 -1.26 -1.83 0.08
C GLY A 50 -2.76 -1.51 0.08
N ALA A 51 -3.16 -0.30 -0.32
CA ALA A 51 -4.57 0.05 -0.45
C ALA A 51 -5.26 -0.74 -1.58
N CYS A 52 -4.63 -0.80 -2.77
CA CYS A 52 -5.20 -1.50 -3.92
C CYS A 52 -5.28 -3.01 -3.73
N LEU A 53 -4.21 -3.64 -3.23
CA LEU A 53 -4.21 -5.07 -2.96
C LEU A 53 -5.08 -5.40 -1.76
N GLY A 54 -5.01 -4.60 -0.69
CA GLY A 54 -5.84 -4.78 0.51
C GLY A 54 -7.35 -4.73 0.22
N ALA A 55 -7.77 -3.90 -0.74
CA ALA A 55 -9.15 -3.88 -1.23
C ALA A 55 -9.55 -5.16 -1.98
N GLN A 56 -8.62 -5.79 -2.70
CA GLN A 56 -8.87 -7.03 -3.46
C GLN A 56 -8.91 -8.27 -2.56
N ILE A 57 -7.97 -8.39 -1.62
CA ILE A 57 -7.83 -9.58 -0.75
C ILE A 57 -8.71 -9.53 0.51
N GLY A 58 -9.22 -8.34 0.86
CA GLY A 58 -9.96 -8.12 2.10
C GLY A 58 -9.10 -8.12 3.37
N LEU A 59 -9.74 -7.84 4.52
CA LEU A 59 -9.06 -7.72 5.82
C LEU A 59 -8.38 -9.03 6.29
N GLN A 60 -8.90 -10.17 5.82
CA GLN A 60 -8.41 -11.51 6.14
C GLN A 60 -7.07 -11.83 5.49
N GLY A 61 -6.79 -11.28 4.30
CA GLY A 61 -5.51 -11.51 3.62
C GLY A 61 -4.36 -10.65 4.18
N ILE A 62 -4.64 -9.67 5.04
CA ILE A 62 -3.61 -8.84 5.66
C ILE A 62 -2.97 -9.61 6.84
N PRO A 63 -1.63 -9.75 6.90
CA PRO A 63 -0.95 -10.47 7.98
C PRO A 63 -1.29 -9.93 9.36
N ASN A 64 -1.65 -10.82 10.30
CA ASN A 64 -1.96 -10.44 11.69
C ASN A 64 -0.77 -9.78 12.38
N SER A 65 0.45 -10.22 12.07
CA SER A 65 1.69 -9.63 12.61
C SER A 65 1.93 -8.20 12.13
N TRP A 66 1.35 -7.78 11.00
CA TRP A 66 1.43 -6.40 10.51
C TRP A 66 0.35 -5.55 11.16
N LYS A 67 -0.88 -6.08 11.26
CA LYS A 67 -1.98 -5.42 11.98
C LYS A 67 -1.59 -5.08 13.42
N SER A 68 -0.91 -5.98 14.13
CA SER A 68 -0.46 -5.74 15.51
C SER A 68 0.69 -4.72 15.63
N LYS A 69 1.50 -4.55 14.59
CA LYS A 69 2.61 -3.58 14.55
C LYS A 69 2.20 -2.20 14.04
N THR A 70 1.00 -2.08 13.44
CA THR A 70 0.50 -0.80 12.94
C THR A 70 0.02 0.09 14.08
N HIS A 71 0.64 1.26 14.20
CA HIS A 71 0.24 2.25 15.20
C HIS A 71 -1.22 2.69 15.00
N ARG A 72 -2.02 2.68 16.08
CA ARG A 72 -3.45 3.04 16.06
C ARG A 72 -4.31 2.18 15.12
N TYR A 73 -3.93 0.92 14.88
CA TYR A 73 -4.67 0.00 14.02
C TYR A 73 -6.18 -0.07 14.37
N GLN A 74 -6.52 -0.16 15.66
CA GLN A 74 -7.92 -0.25 16.10
C GLN A 74 -8.74 0.99 15.70
N SER A 75 -8.21 2.19 15.95
CA SER A 75 -8.88 3.43 15.54
C SER A 75 -9.04 3.53 14.02
N LEU A 76 -8.03 3.11 13.26
CA LEU A 76 -8.08 3.08 11.80
C LEU A 76 -9.15 2.11 11.29
N LEU A 77 -9.22 0.92 11.87
CA LEU A 77 -10.19 -0.11 11.49
C LEU A 77 -11.63 0.35 11.72
N GLU A 78 -11.92 0.95 12.88
CA GLU A 78 -13.25 1.48 13.17
C GLU A 78 -13.64 2.62 12.25
N LEU A 79 -12.70 3.53 11.93
CA LEU A 79 -12.94 4.58 10.93
C LEU A 79 -13.21 4.00 9.55
N ALA A 80 -12.42 3.01 9.11
CA ALA A 80 -12.60 2.36 7.82
C ALA A 80 -13.97 1.67 7.70
N LYS A 81 -14.42 0.96 8.75
CA LYS A 81 -15.76 0.36 8.80
C LYS A 81 -16.86 1.41 8.69
N LYS A 82 -16.74 2.52 9.42
CA LYS A 82 -17.71 3.62 9.38
C LYS A 82 -17.82 4.23 7.98
N VAL A 83 -16.69 4.43 7.31
CA VAL A 83 -16.67 4.94 5.93
C VAL A 83 -17.31 3.93 4.98
N ALA A 84 -16.96 2.65 5.09
CA ALA A 84 -17.53 1.60 4.24
C ALA A 84 -19.05 1.47 4.43
N SER A 85 -19.56 1.55 5.66
CA SER A 85 -20.99 1.49 5.95
C SER A 85 -21.76 2.76 5.54
N SER A 86 -21.07 3.88 5.30
CA SER A 86 -21.70 5.13 4.81
C SER A 86 -21.91 5.13 3.29
N HIS A 87 -21.31 4.16 2.59
CA HIS A 87 -21.37 4.00 1.13
C HIS A 87 -21.99 2.66 0.70
N GLN A 88 -22.65 1.95 1.62
CA GLN A 88 -23.59 0.85 1.32
C GLN A 88 -25.01 1.40 1.24
#